data_AF-A0AAE0T7D9-F1
#
_entry.id   AF-A0AAE0T7D9-F1
#
_cell.length_a   1.000
_cell.length_b   1.000
_cell.length_c   1.000
_cell.angle_alpha   90.00
_cell.angle_beta   90.00
_cell.angle_gamma   90.00
#
_symmetry.space_group_name_H-M   'P 1'
#
loop_
_entity.id
_entity.type
_entity.pdbx_description
1 polymer ?
#
loop_
_entity_poly.entity_id
_entity_poly.type
_entity_poly.pdbx_seq_one_letter_code
_entity_poly.pdbx_strand_id
1 'polypeptide(L)'
;MYIFVQGLKKDSQLKDETGKRMPALQVFSLSIQCLMSHLMKMLNKQGTGVQKKEIHWVLAVPAIWNDSAKQFTRTAAEQVVIHVVLPGA
;
A
#
# COMPACT_ATOMS: atom_id res chain seq x y z
N MET A 1 -14.72 -1.73 4.12
CA MET A 1 -13.26 -1.40 4.17
C MET A 1 -12.88 -0.55 5.38
N TYR A 2 -13.72 0.40 5.83
CA TYR A 2 -13.42 1.33 6.93
C TYR A 2 -13.16 0.68 8.30
N ILE A 3 -13.92 -0.35 8.68
CA ILE A 3 -13.80 -1.04 9.98
C ILE A 3 -12.62 -2.03 10.00
N PHE A 4 -12.31 -2.61 8.84
CA PHE A 4 -11.36 -3.71 8.72
C PHE A 4 -9.93 -3.29 9.06
N VAL A 5 -9.49 -2.10 8.62
CA VAL A 5 -8.10 -1.67 8.84
C VAL A 5 -7.83 -1.24 10.29
N GLN A 6 -8.84 -0.76 11.02
CA GLN A 6 -8.68 -0.26 12.40
C GLN A 6 -8.26 -1.34 13.42
N GLY A 7 -8.49 -2.62 13.10
CA GLY A 7 -8.15 -3.76 13.95
C GLY A 7 -6.97 -4.60 13.47
N LEU A 8 -6.33 -4.24 12.36
CA LEU A 8 -5.19 -5.01 11.83
C LEU A 8 -3.93 -4.74 12.64
N LYS A 9 -3.27 -5.83 13.01
CA LYS A 9 -1.93 -5.86 13.60
C LYS A 9 -0.95 -6.42 12.57
N LYS A 10 0.35 -6.24 12.83
CA LYS A 10 1.43 -6.68 11.93
C LYS A 10 1.36 -8.18 11.59
N ASP A 11 0.91 -8.99 12.54
CA ASP A 11 0.79 -10.45 12.48
C ASP A 11 -0.57 -10.94 11.96
N SER A 12 -1.54 -10.03 11.73
CA SER A 12 -2.87 -10.39 11.25
C SER A 12 -2.80 -11.20 9.96
N GLN A 13 -3.57 -12.29 9.91
CA GLN A 13 -3.71 -13.16 8.74
C GLN A 13 -5.06 -12.92 8.08
N LEU A 14 -5.07 -12.80 6.77
CA LEU A 14 -6.29 -12.75 5.97
C LEU A 14 -6.53 -14.10 5.34
N LYS A 15 -7.80 -14.50 5.30
CA LYS A 15 -8.26 -15.74 4.67
C LYS A 15 -9.09 -15.36 3.44
N ASP A 16 -8.78 -15.96 2.30
CA ASP A 16 -9.61 -15.83 1.10
C ASP A 16 -10.81 -16.81 1.12
N GLU A 17 -11.65 -16.73 0.09
CA GLU A 17 -12.82 -17.60 -0.07
C GLU A 17 -12.46 -19.09 -0.24
N THR A 18 -11.26 -19.39 -0.75
CA THR A 18 -10.73 -20.77 -0.88
C THR A 18 -10.18 -21.31 0.44
N GLY A 19 -10.02 -20.43 1.42
CA GLY A 19 -9.50 -20.71 2.74
C GLY A 19 -7.99 -20.61 2.89
N LYS A 20 -7.29 -20.17 1.85
CA LYS A 20 -5.85 -19.89 1.91
C LYS A 20 -5.61 -18.65 2.77
N ARG A 21 -4.51 -18.69 3.54
CA ARG A 21 -4.11 -17.59 4.42
C ARG A 21 -2.88 -16.85 3.90
N MET A 22 -2.84 -15.55 4.13
CA MET A 22 -1.70 -14.68 3.85
C MET A 22 -1.61 -13.58 4.91
N PRO A 23 -0.39 -13.14 5.31
CA PRO A 23 -0.25 -11.97 6.16
C PRO A 23 -0.96 -10.75 5.57
N ALA A 24 -1.78 -10.08 6.37
CA ALA A 24 -2.49 -8.88 5.95
C ALA A 24 -1.52 -7.83 5.41
N LEU A 25 -0.39 -7.66 6.09
CA LEU A 25 0.64 -6.70 5.67
C LEU A 25 1.11 -6.98 4.23
N GLN A 26 1.35 -8.25 3.90
CA GLN A 26 1.75 -8.67 2.55
C GLN A 26 0.65 -8.41 1.52
N VAL A 27 -0.61 -8.68 1.86
CA VAL A 27 -1.75 -8.39 0.96
C VAL A 27 -1.81 -6.90 0.63
N PHE A 28 -1.65 -6.02 1.62
CA PHE A 28 -1.68 -4.57 1.42
C PHE A 28 -0.46 -4.08 0.61
N SER A 29 0.74 -4.58 0.92
CA SER A 29 1.96 -4.27 0.17
C SER A 29 1.82 -4.66 -1.32
N LEU A 30 1.36 -5.88 -1.59
CA LEU A 30 1.12 -6.35 -2.96
C LEU A 30 0.04 -5.53 -3.67
N SER A 31 -1.00 -5.11 -2.95
CA SER A 31 -2.06 -4.26 -3.51
C SER A 31 -1.50 -2.91 -3.96
N ILE A 32 -0.66 -2.27 -3.12
CA ILE A 32 0.02 -1.02 -3.46
C ILE A 32 0.94 -1.22 -4.68
N GLN A 33 1.77 -2.26 -4.67
CA GLN A 33 2.68 -2.58 -5.78
C GLN A 33 1.93 -2.85 -7.09
N CYS A 34 0.77 -3.51 -7.01
CA CYS A 34 -0.08 -3.77 -8.16
C CYS A 34 -0.54 -2.47 -8.82
N LEU A 35 -1.03 -1.50 -8.02
CA LEU A 35 -1.45 -0.19 -8.51
C LEU A 35 -0.30 0.56 -9.18
N MET A 36 0.88 0.60 -8.54
CA MET A 36 2.07 1.23 -9.12
C MET A 36 2.47 0.58 -10.44
N SER A 37 2.50 -0.76 -10.47
CA SER A 37 2.87 -1.53 -11.67
C SER A 37 1.86 -1.35 -12.80
N HIS A 38 0.58 -1.23 -12.47
CA HIS A 38 -0.47 -0.95 -13.44
C HIS A 38 -0.28 0.41 -14.10
N LEU A 39 -0.02 1.46 -13.31
CA LEU A 39 0.29 2.79 -13.84
C LEU A 39 1.52 2.77 -14.75
N MET A 40 2.61 2.13 -14.32
CA MET A 40 3.83 2.04 -15.13
C MET A 40 3.59 1.31 -16.46
N LYS A 41 2.79 0.23 -16.45
CA LYS A 41 2.39 -0.47 -17.68
C LYS A 41 1.59 0.42 -18.62
N MET A 42 0.67 1.23 -18.09
CA MET A 42 -0.10 2.19 -18.89
C MET A 42 0.80 3.27 -19.50
N LEU A 43 1.70 3.87 -18.71
CA LEU A 43 2.63 4.90 -19.17
C LEU A 43 3.58 4.39 -20.26
N ASN A 44 4.04 3.15 -20.14
CA ASN A 44 4.86 2.50 -21.16
C ASN A 44 4.05 2.25 -22.44
N LYS A 45 2.81 1.77 -22.33
CA LYS A 45 1.91 1.57 -23.48
C LYS A 45 1.62 2.88 -24.23
N GLN A 46 1.57 4.00 -23.53
CA GLN A 46 1.39 5.33 -24.12
C GLN A 46 2.69 5.94 -24.68
N GLY A 47 3.84 5.26 -24.54
CA GLY A 47 5.11 5.74 -25.08
C GLY A 47 5.67 6.98 -24.36
N THR A 48 5.25 7.23 -23.12
CA THR A 48 5.63 8.46 -22.38
C THR A 48 7.11 8.54 -22.01
N GLY A 49 7.83 7.41 -21.99
CA GLY A 49 9.24 7.34 -21.56
C GLY A 49 9.48 7.51 -20.05
N VAL A 50 8.44 7.80 -19.27
CA VAL A 50 8.54 8.02 -17.82
C VAL A 50 8.98 6.75 -17.09
N GLN A 51 9.99 6.88 -16.24
CA GLN A 51 10.52 5.84 -15.38
C GLN A 51 9.92 5.92 -13.98
N LYS A 52 9.86 4.79 -13.28
CA LYS A 52 9.28 4.70 -11.94
C LYS A 52 9.91 5.68 -10.93
N LYS A 53 11.21 5.98 -11.09
CA LYS A 53 11.98 6.91 -10.22
C LYS A 53 11.61 8.38 -10.42
N GLU A 54 10.96 8.71 -11.53
CA GLU A 54 10.54 10.09 -11.86
C GLU A 54 9.16 10.41 -11.30
N ILE A 55 8.50 9.43 -10.67
CA ILE A 55 7.17 9.57 -10.06
C ILE A 55 7.32 9.66 -8.55
N HIS A 56 6.76 10.72 -7.97
CA HIS A 56 6.58 10.83 -6.53
C HIS A 56 5.30 10.11 -6.12
N TRP A 57 5.42 9.07 -5.30
CA TRP A 57 4.29 8.23 -4.89
C TRP A 57 3.70 8.73 -3.57
N VAL A 58 2.43 9.12 -3.58
CA VAL A 58 1.69 9.56 -2.38
C VAL A 58 0.59 8.56 -2.09
N LEU A 59 0.59 8.02 -0.87
CA LEU A 59 -0.49 7.18 -0.36
C LEU A 59 -1.28 7.97 0.69
N ALA A 60 -2.47 8.43 0.33
CA ALA A 60 -3.34 9.15 1.25
C ALA A 60 -3.97 8.18 2.27
N VAL A 61 -3.84 8.51 3.55
CA VAL A 61 -4.53 7.81 4.65
C VAL A 61 -5.56 8.75 5.28
N PRO A 62 -6.79 8.29 5.60
CA PRO A 62 -7.78 9.14 6.25
C PRO A 62 -7.33 9.63 7.63
N ALA A 63 -7.54 10.92 7.93
CA ALA A 63 -7.13 11.53 9.21
C ALA A 63 -7.81 10.87 10.43
N ILE A 64 -9.04 10.40 10.25
CA ILE A 64 -9.91 9.72 11.22
C ILE A 64 -9.48 8.29 11.58
N TRP A 65 -8.42 7.76 10.97
CA TRP A 65 -7.86 6.48 11.36
C TRP A 65 -7.06 6.57 12.67
N ASN A 66 -7.10 5.51 13.47
CA ASN A 66 -6.23 5.38 14.63
C ASN A 66 -4.75 5.24 14.21
N ASP A 67 -3.84 5.48 15.15
CA ASP A 67 -2.40 5.46 14.88
C ASP A 67 -1.89 4.08 14.43
N SER A 68 -2.50 3.01 14.95
CA SER A 68 -2.17 1.64 14.56
C SER A 68 -2.46 1.38 13.07
N ALA A 69 -3.62 1.80 12.58
CA ALA A 69 -4.01 1.67 11.18
C ALA A 69 -3.11 2.51 10.27
N LYS A 70 -2.81 3.75 10.68
CA LYS A 70 -1.86 4.63 9.96
C LYS A 70 -0.47 3.97 9.88
N GLN A 71 0.04 3.45 11.00
CA GLN A 71 1.33 2.78 11.05
C GLN A 71 1.35 1.47 10.27
N PHE A 72 0.26 0.70 10.27
CA PHE A 72 0.13 -0.52 9.50
C PHE A 72 0.23 -0.23 8.00
N THR A 73 -0.52 0.76 7.51
CA THR A 73 -0.48 1.17 6.10
C THR A 73 0.88 1.76 5.71
N ARG A 74 1.51 2.52 6.60
CA ARG A 74 2.89 2.99 6.41
C ARG A 74 3.85 1.82 6.22
N THR A 75 3.78 0.84 7.11
CA THR A 75 4.65 -0.35 7.07
C THR A 75 4.42 -1.13 5.77
N ALA A 76 3.18 -1.24 5.29
CA ALA A 76 2.87 -1.88 4.00
C ALA A 76 3.46 -1.10 2.82
N ALA A 77 3.35 0.23 2.84
CA ALA A 77 3.94 1.08 1.80
C ALA A 77 5.48 0.98 1.80
N GLU A 78 6.13 0.97 2.96
CA GLU A 78 7.59 0.84 3.10
C GLU A 78 8.14 -0.48 2.55
N GLN A 79 7.34 -1.55 2.52
CA GLN A 79 7.75 -2.83 1.90
C GLN A 79 7.91 -2.74 0.37
N VAL A 80 7.29 -1.75 -0.27
CA VAL A 80 7.23 -1.65 -1.74
C VAL A 80 7.71 -0.29 -2.28
N VAL A 81 7.87 0.70 -1.40
CA VAL A 81 8.31 2.07 -1.68
C VAL A 81 9.41 2.47 -0.69
N ILE A 82 10.59 2.80 -1.19
CA ILE A 82 11.63 3.42 -0.37
C ILE A 82 11.28 4.92 -0.24
N HIS A 83 11.16 5.38 1.02
CA HIS A 83 10.76 6.72 1.54
C HIS A 83 9.26 7.08 1.57
N VAL A 84 8.64 6.87 2.74
CA VAL A 84 7.39 7.52 3.15
C VAL A 84 7.71 8.86 3.81
N VAL A 85 7.41 9.98 3.13
CA VAL A 85 7.43 11.31 3.75
C VAL A 85 6.08 11.55 4.41
N LEU A 86 6.07 11.73 5.73
CA LEU A 86 4.90 12.24 6.44
C LEU A 86 4.89 13.77 6.35
N PRO A 87 3.72 14.40 6.14
CA PRO A 87 3.56 15.81 6.49
C PRO A 87 3.45 15.92 8.02
N GLY A 88 4.43 16.57 8.66
CA GLY A 88 4.37 16.95 10.08
C GLY A 88 5.54 16.54 10.96
N ALA A 89 6.78 16.74 10.51
CA ALA A 89 7.94 16.92 11.40
C ALA A 89 8.40 18.38 11.32
#